data_AF-M0AE53-F1
#
_entry.id   AF-M0AE53-F1
#
_cell.length_a   1.000
_cell.length_b   1.000
_cell.length_c   1.000
_cell.angle_alpha   90.00
_cell.angle_beta   90.00
_cell.angle_gamma   90.00
#
_symmetry.space_group_name_H-M   'P 1'
#
loop_
_entity.id
_entity.type
_entity.pdbx_description
1 polymer ?
#
loop_
_entity_poly.entity_id
_entity_poly.type
_entity_poly.pdbx_seq_one_letter_code
_entity_poly.pdbx_strand_id
1 'polypeptide(L)' 'MLSTYLDHLVAAVREDNTIYECRHCGVSIDDDDVTTCSACGSTEVARYELE' A
#
# COMPACT_ATOMS: atom_id res chain seq x y z
N MET A 1 4.25 2.26 28.71
CA MET A 1 4.55 0.93 28.11
C MET A 1 3.69 0.66 26.87
N LEU A 2 2.36 0.83 26.91
CA LEU A 2 1.48 0.76 25.72
C LEU A 2 1.73 1.88 24.68
N SER A 3 2.07 3.09 25.13
CA SER A 3 2.30 4.25 24.24
C SER A 3 3.44 4.00 23.25
N THR A 4 4.61 3.59 23.74
CA THR A 4 5.80 3.36 22.90
C THR A 4 5.57 2.26 21.86
N TYR A 5 4.78 1.23 22.21
CA TYR A 5 4.47 0.14 21.28
C TYR A 5 3.55 0.61 20.15
N LEU A 6 2.55 1.43 20.48
CA LEU A 6 1.69 2.11 19.49
C LEU A 6 2.50 3.08 18.61
N ASP A 7 3.42 3.85 19.20
CA ASP A 7 4.28 4.78 18.46
C ASP A 7 5.16 4.05 17.44
N HIS A 8 5.73 2.90 17.80
CA HIS A 8 6.50 2.08 16.87
C HIS A 8 5.65 1.47 15.75
N LEU A 9 4.42 1.04 16.05
CA LEU A 9 3.52 0.46 15.06
C LEU A 9 3.01 1.51 14.07
N VAL A 10 2.73 2.72 14.55
CA VAL A 10 2.39 3.87 13.71
C VAL A 10 3.59 4.32 12.87
N ALA A 11 4.80 4.30 13.41
CA ALA A 11 6.01 4.63 12.65
C ALA A 11 6.28 3.62 11.53
N ALA A 12 6.14 2.32 11.80
CA ALA A 12 6.33 1.28 10.80
C ALA A 12 5.29 1.37 9.66
N VAL A 13 4.03 1.68 9.97
CA VAL A 13 2.99 1.90 8.96
C VAL A 13 3.22 3.20 8.18
N ARG A 14 3.84 4.22 8.79
CA ARG A 14 4.18 5.48 8.11
C ARG A 14 5.38 5.39 7.18
N GLU A 15 6.29 4.43 7.40
CA GLU A 15 7.39 4.21 6.46
C GLU A 15 6.87 3.64 5.11
N ASP A 16 5.83 2.81 5.15
CA ASP A 16 5.07 2.34 3.98
C ASP A 16 3.85 3.24 3.70
N ASN A 17 4.09 4.54 3.50
CA ASN A 17 3.01 5.51 3.26
C ASN A 17 2.45 5.49 1.82
N THR A 18 2.83 4.49 1.02
CA THR A 18 2.35 4.35 -0.36
C THR A 18 1.51 3.09 -0.49
N ILE A 19 0.25 3.25 -0.92
CA ILE A 19 -0.67 2.15 -1.20
C ILE A 19 -0.86 2.02 -2.71
N TYR A 20 -0.84 0.78 -3.21
CA TYR A 20 -1.12 0.46 -4.61
C TYR A 20 -2.42 -0.33 -4.72
N GLU A 21 -3.28 0.04 -5.67
CA GLU A 21 -4.58 -0.61 -5.91
C GLU A 21 -4.82 -0.81 -7.41
N CYS A 22 -5.32 -1.97 -7.81
CA CYS A 22 -5.79 -2.15 -9.17
C CYS A 22 -7.15 -1.47 -9.37
N ARG A 23 -7.23 -0.50 -10.30
CA ARG A 23 -8.48 0.19 -10.65
C ARG A 23 -9.50 -0.70 -11.36
N HIS A 24 -9.06 -1.84 -11.87
CA HIS A 24 -9.92 -2.76 -12.61
C HIS A 24 -10.63 -3.76 -11.70
N CYS A 25 -9.90 -4.42 -10.79
CA CYS A 25 -10.46 -5.45 -9.92
C CYS A 25 -10.54 -5.08 -8.43
N GLY A 26 -9.96 -3.93 -8.03
CA GLY A 26 -10.01 -3.43 -6.66
C GLY A 26 -9.07 -4.12 -5.67
N VAL A 27 -8.15 -4.97 -6.13
CA VAL A 27 -7.18 -5.63 -5.24
C VAL A 27 -6.08 -4.67 -4.82
N SER A 28 -5.72 -4.71 -3.55
CA SER A 28 -4.50 -4.09 -3.03
C SER A 28 -3.26 -4.81 -3.54
N ILE A 29 -2.21 -4.07 -3.86
CA ILE A 29 -0.95 -4.58 -4.38
C ILE A 29 0.14 -4.21 -3.37
N ASP A 30 0.82 -5.23 -2.84
CA ASP A 30 1.82 -5.08 -1.77
C ASP A 30 3.24 -4.78 -2.28
N ASP A 31 3.36 -4.23 -3.49
CA ASP A 31 4.63 -4.08 -4.22
C ASP A 31 4.71 -2.68 -4.83
N ASP A 32 5.79 -1.98 -4.49
CA ASP A 32 5.96 -0.54 -4.67
C ASP A 32 6.31 -0.11 -6.09
N ASP A 33 6.66 -1.06 -6.97
CA ASP A 33 7.00 -0.79 -8.37
C ASP A 33 6.12 -1.57 -9.37
N VAL A 34 4.96 -2.05 -8.94
CA VAL A 34 4.07 -2.83 -9.80
C VAL A 34 3.28 -1.97 -10.78
N THR A 35 3.52 -2.22 -12.06
CA THR A 35 2.77 -1.62 -13.19
C THR A 35 1.66 -2.51 -13.73
N THR A 36 1.57 -3.77 -13.25
CA THR A 36 0.59 -4.77 -13.72
C THR A 36 0.03 -5.56 -12.54
N CYS A 37 -1.29 -5.57 -12.38
CA CYS A 37 -1.97 -6.32 -11.35
C CYS A 37 -1.74 -7.82 -11.51
N SER A 38 -1.17 -8.47 -10.50
CA SER A 38 -0.93 -9.92 -10.47
C SER A 38 -2.22 -10.76 -10.46
N ALA A 39 -3.34 -10.19 -10.02
CA ALA A 39 -4.62 -10.90 -9.93
C ALA A 39 -5.42 -10.93 -11.24
N CYS A 40 -5.39 -9.85 -12.03
CA CYS A 40 -6.22 -9.73 -13.24
C CYS A 40 -5.44 -9.36 -14.51
N GLY A 41 -4.15 -9.05 -14.41
CA GLY A 41 -3.31 -8.66 -15.54
C GLY A 41 -3.53 -7.23 -16.06
N SER A 42 -4.41 -6.44 -15.45
CA SER A 42 -4.60 -5.03 -15.83
C SER A 42 -3.37 -4.19 -15.47
N THR A 43 -3.03 -3.23 -16.32
CA THR A 43 -1.99 -2.22 -16.08
C THR A 43 -2.54 -0.95 -15.43
N GLU A 44 -3.84 -0.91 -15.14
CA GLU A 44 -4.49 0.24 -14.51
C GLU A 44 -4.30 0.20 -12.99
N VAL A 45 -3.11 0.62 -12.52
CA VAL A 45 -2.74 0.66 -11.10
C VAL A 45 -2.81 2.11 -10.59
N ALA A 46 -3.51 2.31 -9.48
CA ALA A 46 -3.52 3.55 -8.71
C ALA A 46 -2.43 3.51 -7.65
N ARG A 47 -1.73 4.64 -7.45
CA ARG A 47 -0.77 4.86 -6.38
C ARG A 47 -1.31 5.98 -5.49
N TYR A 48 -1.39 5.72 -4.19
CA TYR A 48 -1.83 6.68 -3.18
C TYR A 48 -0.69 6.94 -2.21
N GLU A 49 -0.26 8.19 -2.10
CA GLU A 49 0.61 8.64 -1.02
C GLU A 49 -0.30 9.14 0.10
N LEU A 50 -0.22 8.50 1.26
CA LEU A 50 -0.93 8.97 2.46
C LEU A 50 -0.14 10.15 3.06
N GLU A 51 -0.81 11.16 3.61
CA GLU A 51 -0.19 12.33 4.27
C GLU A 51 -0.54 12.38 5.77
#